data_AF-A0A139WT93-F1
#
_entry.id   AF-A0A139WT93-F1
#
_cell.length_a   1.000
_cell.length_b   1.000
_cell.length_c   1.000
_cell.angle_alpha   90.00
_cell.angle_beta   90.00
_cell.angle_gamma   90.00
#
_symmetry.space_group_name_H-M   'P 1'
#
loop_
_entity.id
_entity.type
_entity.pdbx_description
1 polymer ?
#
loop_
_entity_poly.entity_id
_entity_poly.type
_entity_poly.pdbx_seq_one_letter_code
_entity_poly.pdbx_strand_id
1 'polypeptide(L)'
;MNIIDACKLSREISQDAEKLFNDSRYKIKQYVGEVIVYDFSHVAWKVKICSPETWGCYLKVSHFNSQQLRLSVNSYKLYLKVSADEWEVFYRLANGVENVRDRAQVILNRLVE
;
A
#
# COMPACT_ATOMS: atom_id res chain seq x y z
N MET A 1 -23.59 6.28 38.59
CA MET A 1 -22.43 5.75 37.83
C MET A 1 -21.18 6.31 38.48
N ASN A 2 -20.32 5.47 39.07
CA ASN A 2 -19.10 5.96 39.72
C ASN A 2 -17.97 6.12 38.69
N ILE A 3 -16.94 6.91 39.01
CA ILE A 3 -15.82 7.21 38.11
C ILE A 3 -15.05 5.93 37.69
N ILE A 4 -14.91 4.96 38.59
CA ILE A 4 -14.27 3.66 38.35
C ILE A 4 -15.06 2.86 37.29
N ASP A 5 -16.39 2.90 37.33
CA ASP A 5 -17.23 2.21 36.34
C ASP A 5 -17.09 2.82 34.94
N ALA A 6 -16.99 4.16 34.86
CA ALA A 6 -16.72 4.86 33.61
C ALA A 6 -15.33 4.53 33.04
N CYS A 7 -14.31 4.40 33.89
CA CYS A 7 -12.97 4.00 33.48
C CYS A 7 -12.92 2.56 32.96
N LYS A 8 -13.67 1.63 33.57
CA LYS A 8 -13.78 0.24 33.09
C LYS A 8 -14.45 0.18 31.72
N LEU A 9 -15.57 0.88 31.55
CA LEU A 9 -16.29 0.93 30.29
C LEU A 9 -15.42 1.52 29.16
N SER A 10 -14.69 2.59 29.45
CA SER A 10 -13.75 3.21 28.49
C SER A 10 -12.64 2.25 28.06
N ARG A 11 -12.13 1.44 28.99
CA ARG A 11 -11.09 0.44 28.71
C ARG A 11 -11.62 -0.72 27.89
N GLU A 12 -12.82 -1.20 28.20
CA GLU A 12 -13.51 -2.25 27.42
C GLU A 12 -13.80 -1.78 25.99
N ILE A 13 -14.31 -0.57 25.81
CA ILE A 13 -14.54 0.04 24.49
C ILE A 13 -13.23 0.15 23.71
N SER A 14 -12.14 0.57 24.37
CA SER A 14 -10.82 0.69 23.73
C SER A 14 -10.28 -0.67 23.27
N GLN A 15 -10.45 -1.71 24.09
CA GLN A 15 -10.03 -3.07 23.76
C GLN A 15 -10.88 -3.70 22.65
N ASP A 16 -12.18 -3.46 22.65
CA ASP A 16 -13.07 -3.95 21.60
C ASP A 16 -12.84 -3.20 20.29
N ALA A 17 -12.56 -1.88 20.34
CA ALA A 17 -12.10 -1.12 19.19
C ALA A 17 -10.79 -1.71 18.64
N GLU A 18 -9.78 -1.94 19.50
CA GLU A 18 -8.52 -2.56 19.08
C GLU A 18 -8.73 -3.95 18.46
N LYS A 19 -9.62 -4.78 19.00
CA LYS A 19 -9.97 -6.08 18.41
C LYS A 19 -10.62 -5.93 17.04
N LEU A 20 -11.57 -5.00 16.88
CA LEU A 20 -12.19 -4.71 15.58
C LEU A 20 -11.18 -4.15 14.56
N PHE A 21 -10.25 -3.30 15.00
CA PHE A 21 -9.13 -2.80 14.19
C PHE A 21 -8.13 -3.92 13.86
N ASN A 22 -7.97 -4.94 14.71
CA ASN A 22 -7.06 -6.05 14.48
C ASN A 22 -7.69 -7.11 13.57
N ASP A 23 -8.96 -7.44 13.73
CA ASP A 23 -9.69 -8.39 12.89
C ASP A 23 -9.87 -7.88 11.45
N SER A 24 -10.05 -6.57 11.25
CA SER A 24 -10.13 -5.97 9.92
C SER A 24 -8.80 -6.02 9.15
N ARG A 25 -7.65 -6.00 9.84
CA ARG A 25 -6.31 -6.14 9.22
C ARG A 25 -6.06 -7.51 8.59
N TYR A 26 -6.79 -8.56 8.99
CA TYR A 26 -6.54 -9.92 8.53
C TYR A 26 -7.49 -10.42 7.42
N LYS A 27 -8.58 -9.70 7.09
CA LYS A 27 -9.59 -10.20 6.13
C LYS A 27 -9.96 -9.32 4.95
N ILE A 28 -9.58 -8.04 4.91
CA ILE A 28 -9.84 -7.20 3.74
C ILE A 28 -8.67 -7.37 2.78
N LYS A 29 -8.93 -7.84 1.55
CA LYS A 29 -7.95 -7.76 0.46
C LYS A 29 -7.63 -6.28 0.22
N GLN A 30 -6.64 -5.76 0.94
CA GLN A 30 -6.20 -4.37 0.88
C GLN A 30 -5.59 -4.00 -0.48
N TYR A 31 -5.40 -4.96 -1.38
CA TYR A 31 -4.83 -4.75 -2.71
C TYR A 31 -5.87 -5.04 -3.78
N VAL A 32 -6.09 -4.07 -4.66
CA VAL A 32 -7.01 -4.16 -5.80
C VAL A 32 -6.30 -4.63 -7.08
N GLY A 33 -4.96 -4.64 -7.07
CA GLY A 33 -4.17 -5.10 -8.21
C GLY A 33 -2.68 -5.12 -7.91
N GLU A 34 -1.93 -5.74 -8.80
CA GLU A 34 -0.47 -5.73 -8.80
C GLU A 34 0.04 -5.61 -10.23
N VAL A 35 1.12 -4.86 -10.41
CA VAL A 35 1.80 -4.74 -11.69
C VAL A 35 3.32 -4.65 -11.51
N ILE A 36 4.04 -5.06 -12.54
CA ILE A 36 5.48 -4.86 -12.65
C ILE A 36 5.72 -3.68 -13.59
N VAL A 37 6.46 -2.69 -13.10
CA VAL A 37 6.86 -1.50 -13.85
C VAL A 37 8.38 -1.38 -13.76
N TYR A 38 9.00 -0.99 -14.86
CA TYR A 38 10.45 -0.76 -14.92
C TYR A 38 10.71 0.73 -14.73
N ASP A 39 11.71 1.10 -13.93
CA ASP A 39 12.19 2.47 -13.87
C ASP A 39 13.07 2.81 -15.10
N PHE A 40 13.62 4.03 -15.17
CA PHE A 40 14.48 4.46 -16.28
C PHE A 40 15.86 3.80 -16.26
N SER A 41 16.26 3.21 -15.14
CA SER A 41 17.45 2.35 -15.03
C SER A 41 17.15 0.89 -15.41
N HIS A 42 15.96 0.61 -15.96
CA HIS A 42 15.46 -0.72 -16.30
C HIS A 42 15.41 -1.69 -15.11
N VAL A 43 15.30 -1.18 -13.88
CA VAL A 43 15.10 -2.00 -12.69
C VAL A 43 13.61 -2.31 -12.55
N ALA A 44 13.31 -3.58 -12.33
CA ALA A 44 11.94 -4.05 -12.16
C ALA A 44 11.41 -3.77 -10.75
N TRP A 45 10.28 -3.06 -10.67
CA TRP A 45 9.56 -2.75 -9.45
C TRP A 45 8.20 -3.45 -9.44
N LYS A 46 7.93 -4.14 -8.33
CA LYS A 46 6.62 -4.69 -8.00
C LYS A 46 5.80 -3.60 -7.32
N VAL A 47 4.73 -3.18 -7.97
CA VAL A 47 3.79 -2.16 -7.50
C VAL A 47 2.48 -2.83 -7.14
N LYS A 48 2.13 -2.83 -5.85
CA LYS A 48 0.82 -3.26 -5.36
C LYS A 48 -0.06 -2.04 -5.18
N ILE A 49 -1.23 -2.07 -5.82
CA ILE A 49 -2.22 -0.99 -5.76
C ILE A 49 -3.11 -1.26 -4.55
N CYS A 50 -3.04 -0.40 -3.55
CA CYS A 50 -3.88 -0.51 -2.37
C CYS A 50 -5.29 -0.01 -2.66
N SER A 51 -6.32 -0.60 -2.07
CA SER A 51 -7.68 -0.05 -2.13
C SER A 51 -7.67 1.39 -1.60
N PRO A 52 -8.34 2.34 -2.27
CA PRO A 52 -8.52 3.67 -1.71
C PRO A 52 -9.42 3.52 -0.48
N GLU A 53 -8.85 3.69 0.71
CA GLU A 53 -9.60 3.73 1.97
C GLU A 53 -9.74 5.19 2.44
N THR A 54 -10.28 5.41 3.64
CA THR A 54 -10.46 6.73 4.27
C THR A 54 -9.19 7.59 4.33
N TRP A 55 -8.02 6.99 4.15
CA TRP A 55 -6.71 7.63 4.35
C TRP A 55 -6.09 8.11 3.01
N GLY A 56 -6.69 7.74 1.87
CA GLY A 56 -6.30 8.17 0.53
C GLY A 56 -5.77 7.07 -0.37
N CYS A 57 -5.17 7.47 -1.49
CA CYS A 57 -4.62 6.58 -2.51
C CYS A 57 -3.16 6.23 -2.22
N TYR A 58 -2.86 4.94 -2.12
CA TYR A 58 -1.52 4.45 -1.79
C TYR A 58 -1.04 3.36 -2.74
N LEU A 59 0.27 3.33 -2.94
CA LEU A 59 0.99 2.27 -3.63
C LEU A 59 1.98 1.64 -2.67
N LYS A 60 2.10 0.32 -2.73
CA LYS A 60 3.19 -0.40 -2.07
C LYS A 60 4.19 -0.85 -3.13
N VAL A 61 5.39 -0.31 -3.06
CA VAL A 61 6.43 -0.46 -4.07
C VAL A 61 7.62 -1.22 -3.47
N SER A 62 8.16 -2.17 -4.22
CA SER A 62 9.35 -2.94 -3.82
C SER A 62 10.09 -3.48 -5.05
N HIS A 63 11.41 -3.63 -4.98
CA HIS A 63 12.17 -4.29 -6.03
C HIS A 63 11.66 -5.72 -6.27
N PHE A 64 11.47 -6.09 -7.54
CA PHE A 64 10.95 -7.40 -7.94
C PHE A 64 11.91 -8.55 -7.58
N ASN A 65 13.23 -8.31 -7.64
CA ASN A 65 14.28 -9.31 -7.40
C ASN A 65 14.84 -9.32 -5.96
N SER A 66 14.05 -8.92 -4.95
CA SER A 66 14.53 -8.85 -3.55
C SER A 66 14.88 -10.20 -2.91
N GLN A 67 14.78 -11.35 -3.62
CA GLN A 67 15.21 -12.64 -3.10
C GLN A 67 16.75 -12.79 -3.05
N GLN A 68 17.51 -12.05 -3.86
CA GLN A 68 18.98 -12.10 -3.85
C GLN A 68 19.64 -11.11 -2.87
N LEU A 69 18.91 -10.10 -2.38
CA LEU A 69 19.41 -9.07 -1.45
C LEU A 69 19.06 -9.38 0.02
N ARG A 70 19.06 -10.66 0.41
CA ARG A 70 18.78 -11.08 1.80
C ARG A 70 19.91 -10.78 2.79
N LEU A 71 21.07 -10.30 2.34
CA LEU A 71 22.26 -10.14 3.19
C LEU A 71 22.79 -8.72 3.33
N SER A 72 22.20 -7.73 2.67
CA SER A 72 22.62 -6.33 2.86
C SER A 72 21.44 -5.38 2.64
N VAL A 73 21.04 -4.73 3.73
CA VAL A 73 20.11 -3.61 3.82
C VAL A 73 18.62 -3.99 3.77
N ASN A 74 17.91 -3.50 4.79
CA ASN A 74 16.47 -3.57 5.02
C ASN A 74 15.65 -3.67 3.74
N SER A 75 14.73 -4.63 3.69
CA SER A 75 13.74 -4.79 2.63
C SER A 75 13.08 -3.44 2.26
N TYR A 76 13.50 -2.83 1.16
CA TYR A 76 12.96 -1.58 0.61
C TYR A 76 11.52 -1.78 0.13
N LYS A 77 10.60 -1.85 1.09
CA LYS A 77 9.15 -1.80 0.87
C LYS A 77 8.71 -0.39 1.24
N LEU A 78 8.35 0.40 0.24
CA LEU A 78 7.87 1.76 0.43
C LEU A 78 6.35 1.78 0.29
N TYR A 79 5.68 2.49 1.19
CA TYR A 79 4.27 2.85 1.05
C TYR A 79 4.21 4.31 0.65
N LEU A 80 3.78 4.57 -0.59
CA LEU A 80 3.82 5.88 -1.20
C LEU A 80 2.39 6.39 -1.35
N LYS A 81 2.12 7.55 -0.74
CA LYS A 81 0.86 8.28 -0.96
C LYS A 81 0.96 8.97 -2.31
N VAL A 82 -0.07 8.80 -3.14
CA VAL A 82 -0.14 9.36 -4.50
C VAL A 82 -1.46 10.10 -4.68
N SER A 83 -1.56 10.89 -5.75
CA SER A 83 -2.85 11.46 -6.14
C SER A 83 -3.82 10.39 -6.65
N ALA A 84 -5.11 10.71 -6.74
CA ALA A 84 -6.11 9.80 -7.29
C ALA A 84 -5.82 9.47 -8.77
N ASP A 85 -5.45 10.47 -9.57
CA ASP A 85 -5.12 10.29 -11.00
C ASP A 85 -3.91 9.36 -11.19
N GLU A 86 -2.89 9.52 -10.35
CA GLU A 86 -1.69 8.68 -10.39
C GLU A 86 -2.01 7.26 -9.97
N TRP A 87 -2.82 7.09 -8.93
CA TRP A 87 -3.30 5.79 -8.49
C TRP A 87 -4.11 5.08 -9.58
N GLU A 88 -5.00 5.80 -10.27
CA GLU A 88 -5.84 5.26 -11.34
C GLU A 88 -4.98 4.73 -12.49
N VAL A 89 -3.87 5.39 -12.82
CA VAL A 89 -2.91 4.90 -13.81
C VAL A 89 -2.42 3.50 -13.46
N PHE A 90 -1.98 3.26 -12.22
CA PHE A 90 -1.54 1.92 -11.81
C PHE A 90 -2.69 0.92 -11.71
N TYR A 91 -3.88 1.36 -11.27
CA TYR A 91 -5.06 0.51 -11.23
C TYR A 91 -5.48 0.03 -12.62
N ARG A 92 -5.54 0.93 -13.61
CA ARG A 92 -5.85 0.59 -15.00
C ARG A 92 -4.80 -0.33 -15.60
N LEU A 93 -3.53 -0.06 -15.33
CA LEU A 93 -2.44 -0.92 -15.80
C LEU A 93 -2.54 -2.34 -15.21
N ALA A 94 -2.86 -2.47 -13.91
CA ALA A 94 -3.09 -3.77 -13.27
C ALA A 94 -4.31 -4.52 -13.82
N ASN A 95 -5.25 -3.81 -14.45
CA ASN A 95 -6.40 -4.38 -15.16
C ASN A 95 -6.12 -4.60 -16.67
N GLY A 96 -4.86 -4.53 -17.11
CA GLY A 96 -4.45 -4.86 -18.48
C GLY A 96 -4.57 -3.71 -19.49
N VAL A 97 -4.78 -2.48 -19.02
CA VAL A 97 -4.85 -1.31 -19.90
C VAL A 97 -3.42 -0.83 -20.18
N GLU A 98 -2.80 -1.36 -21.24
CA GLU A 98 -1.36 -1.16 -21.52
C GLU A 98 -0.98 0.27 -21.96
N ASN A 99 -1.93 1.06 -22.50
CA ASN A 99 -1.63 2.41 -22.99
C ASN A 99 -1.26 3.42 -21.89
N VAL A 100 -1.44 3.07 -20.61
CA VAL A 100 -1.01 3.91 -19.48
C VAL A 100 0.38 3.53 -18.95
N ARG A 101 1.07 2.55 -19.56
CA ARG A 101 2.37 2.03 -19.09
C ARG A 101 3.45 3.11 -19.04
N ASP A 102 3.59 3.92 -20.08
CA ASP A 102 4.61 4.99 -20.11
C ASP A 102 4.37 6.02 -19.01
N ARG A 103 3.10 6.37 -18.78
CA ARG A 103 2.72 7.27 -17.69
C ARG A 103 3.00 6.64 -16.32
N ALA A 104 2.73 5.35 -16.15
CA ALA A 104 3.05 4.62 -14.92
C ALA A 104 4.57 4.62 -14.64
N GLN A 105 5.40 4.45 -15.68
CA GLN A 105 6.85 4.53 -15.56
C GLN A 105 7.32 5.91 -15.15
N VAL A 106 6.80 6.99 -15.75
CA VAL A 106 7.15 8.36 -15.36
C VAL A 106 6.80 8.64 -13.90
N ILE A 107 5.60 8.24 -13.46
CA ILE A 107 5.18 8.40 -12.06
C ILE A 107 6.09 7.58 -11.13
N LEU A 108 6.38 6.33 -11.49
CA LEU A 108 7.26 5.46 -10.68
C LEU A 108 8.64 6.10 -10.50
N ASN A 109 9.29 6.57 -11.58
CA ASN A 109 10.61 7.17 -11.49
C ASN A 109 10.63 8.35 -10.52
N ARG A 110 9.67 9.27 -10.64
CA ARG A 110 9.53 10.41 -9.72
C ARG A 110 9.34 9.99 -8.26
N LEU A 111 8.77 8.80 -8.03
CA LEU A 111 8.46 8.27 -6.70
C LEU A 111 9.64 7.51 -6.05
N VAL A 112 10.62 7.07 -6.84
CA VAL A 112 11.75 6.24 -6.38
C VAL A 112 13.13 6.90 -6.55
N GLU A 113 13.22 8.03 -7.26
CA GLU A 113 14.35 8.99 -7.20
C GLU A 113 14.45 9.66 -5.82
#